data_AF-A0A7C6S249-F1
#
_entry.id   AF-A0A7C6S249-F1
#
_cell.length_a   1.000
_cell.length_b   1.000
_cell.length_c   1.000
_cell.angle_alpha   90.00
_cell.angle_beta   90.00
_cell.angle_gamma   90.00
#
_symmetry.space_group_name_H-M   'P 1'
#
loop_
_entity.id
_entity.type
_entity.pdbx_description
1 polymer ?
#
loop_
_entity_poly.entity_id
_entity_poly.type
_entity_poly.pdbx_seq_one_letter_code
_entity_poly.pdbx_strand_id
1 'polypeptide(L)'
;MKKNNYIFDSFPIKTIFGALFLFLTMLSVQAQRISVNATVQPSEIMIGEHALINLQVIAPKDKEILFPIYQDSIVGGLEVLSIGSPDTTITDNVRTINMKYLVTSFDSTLYYIPFIPVSDGIDTIKSNGFG
;
A
#
# COMPACT_ATOMS: atom_id res chain seq x y z
N MET A 1 11.22 15.21 72.84
CA MET A 1 12.01 14.48 71.83
C MET A 1 11.18 13.29 71.33
N LYS A 2 10.51 13.41 70.17
CA LYS A 2 9.77 12.33 69.50
C LYS A 2 10.17 12.36 68.03
N LYS A 3 10.84 11.30 67.58
CA LYS A 3 11.38 11.17 66.21
C LYS A 3 10.26 10.58 65.34
N ASN A 4 9.62 11.39 64.50
CA ASN A 4 8.66 10.90 63.51
C ASN A 4 9.45 10.51 62.25
N ASN A 5 9.73 9.22 62.10
CA ASN A 5 10.24 8.63 60.87
C ASN A 5 9.02 8.38 59.96
N TYR A 6 8.88 9.17 58.89
CA TYR A 6 7.99 8.80 57.79
C TYR A 6 8.68 7.70 57.00
N ILE A 7 8.03 6.53 56.99
CA ILE A 7 8.41 5.34 56.25
C ILE A 7 8.19 5.68 54.77
N PHE A 8 9.27 5.93 54.03
CA PHE A 8 9.23 5.83 52.58
C PHE A 8 9.20 4.34 52.25
N ASP A 9 8.00 3.77 52.17
CA ASP A 9 7.81 2.45 51.57
C ASP A 9 8.32 2.53 50.14
N SER A 10 9.50 1.94 49.90
CA SER A 10 10.09 1.85 48.58
C SER A 10 9.14 1.06 47.70
N PHE A 11 8.48 1.72 46.74
CA PHE A 11 7.74 1.03 45.69
C PHE A 11 8.67 -0.04 45.11
N PRO A 12 8.35 -1.34 45.24
CA PRO A 12 9.28 -2.37 44.83
C PRO A 12 9.46 -2.26 43.33
N ILE A 13 10.67 -1.92 42.89
CA ILE A 13 11.08 -1.79 41.48
C ILE A 13 10.54 -2.96 40.62
N LYS A 14 10.45 -4.16 41.21
CA LYS A 14 9.87 -5.37 40.60
C LYS A 14 8.41 -5.21 40.16
N THR A 15 7.58 -4.50 40.94
CA THR A 15 6.17 -4.22 40.58
C THR A 15 6.06 -3.22 39.44
N ILE A 16 6.97 -2.24 39.36
CA ILE A 16 7.03 -1.28 38.25
C ILE A 16 7.43 -2.02 36.96
N PHE A 17 8.43 -2.91 37.02
CA PHE A 17 8.84 -3.73 35.88
C PHE A 17 7.73 -4.69 35.42
N GLY A 18 7.01 -5.31 36.35
CA GLY A 18 5.88 -6.20 36.04
C GLY A 18 4.71 -5.45 35.36
N ALA A 19 4.38 -4.25 35.87
CA ALA A 19 3.35 -3.42 35.28
C ALA A 19 3.73 -2.90 33.88
N LEU A 20 5.00 -2.54 33.68
CA LEU A 20 5.54 -2.12 32.38
C LEU A 20 5.51 -3.26 31.35
N PHE A 21 5.86 -4.47 31.75
CA PHE A 21 5.80 -5.65 30.89
C PHE A 21 4.37 -5.99 30.48
N LEU A 22 3.41 -5.89 31.41
CA LEU A 22 1.98 -6.10 31.10
C LEU A 22 1.46 -5.03 30.12
N PHE A 23 1.89 -3.78 30.26
CA PHE A 23 1.49 -2.69 29.36
C PHE A 23 2.04 -2.88 27.92
N LEU A 24 3.25 -3.42 27.78
CA LEU A 24 3.86 -3.71 26.48
C LEU A 24 3.11 -4.81 25.69
N THR A 25 2.52 -5.80 26.38
CA THR A 25 1.76 -6.88 25.72
C THR A 25 0.40 -6.45 25.18
N MET A 26 -0.13 -5.31 25.63
CA MET A 26 -1.41 -4.74 25.15
C MET A 26 -1.26 -4.00 23.82
N LEU A 27 -0.04 -3.78 23.33
CA LEU A 27 0.25 -3.14 22.04
C LEU A 27 0.28 -4.20 20.92
N SER A 28 -0.84 -4.89 20.69
CA SER A 28 -1.02 -5.70 19.48
C SER A 28 -1.35 -4.79 18.31
N VAL A 29 -0.33 -4.18 17.71
CA VAL A 29 -0.47 -3.42 16.47
C VAL A 29 -0.76 -4.40 15.32
N GLN A 30 -2.05 -4.57 15.00
CA GLN A 30 -2.50 -5.20 13.75
C GLN A 30 -2.26 -4.20 12.60
N ALA A 31 -1.04 -4.17 12.07
CA ALA A 31 -0.77 -3.53 10.79
C ALA A 31 -1.05 -4.53 9.66
N GLN A 32 -2.30 -4.63 9.21
CA GLN A 32 -2.58 -5.35 7.96
C GLN A 32 -1.78 -4.68 6.84
N ARG A 33 -0.91 -5.46 6.20
CA ARG A 33 -0.05 -4.96 5.13
C ARG A 33 -0.89 -4.69 3.89
N ILE A 34 -0.70 -3.51 3.31
CA ILE A 34 -1.21 -3.18 1.99
C ILE A 34 -0.25 -3.78 0.97
N SER A 35 -0.79 -4.43 -0.08
CA SER A 35 -0.01 -4.91 -1.21
C SER A 35 -0.53 -4.31 -2.51
N VAL A 36 0.39 -4.08 -3.45
CA VAL A 36 0.09 -3.50 -4.76
C VAL A 36 0.75 -4.39 -5.81
N ASN A 37 -0.01 -4.79 -6.82
CA ASN A 37 0.47 -5.63 -7.92
C ASN A 37 -0.04 -5.10 -9.25
N ALA A 38 0.85 -5.00 -10.24
CA ALA A 38 0.57 -4.56 -11.59
C ALA A 38 0.74 -5.73 -12.57
N THR A 39 -0.24 -5.89 -13.46
CA THR A 39 -0.21 -6.87 -14.55
C THR A 39 -0.59 -6.21 -15.87
N VAL A 40 -0.05 -6.70 -16.99
CA VAL A 40 -0.40 -6.22 -18.32
C VAL A 40 -0.91 -7.36 -19.19
N GLN A 41 -1.97 -7.11 -19.98
CA GLN A 41 -2.54 -8.07 -20.92
C GLN A 41 -3.05 -7.38 -22.20
N PRO A 42 -2.66 -7.85 -23.40
CA PRO A 42 -1.58 -8.81 -23.65
C PRO A 42 -0.21 -8.23 -23.23
N SER A 43 0.81 -9.08 -23.09
CA SER A 43 2.18 -8.65 -22.78
C SER A 43 2.90 -8.03 -23.99
N GLU A 44 2.41 -8.32 -25.19
CA GLU A 44 2.91 -7.80 -26.45
C GLU A 44 1.74 -7.26 -27.28
N ILE A 45 1.98 -6.14 -27.95
CA ILE A 45 1.03 -5.47 -28.84
C ILE A 45 1.75 -5.05 -30.12
N MET A 46 1.03 -5.01 -31.24
CA MET A 46 1.53 -4.33 -32.44
C MET A 46 1.46 -2.80 -32.26
N ILE A 47 2.17 -2.07 -33.13
CA ILE A 47 2.13 -0.60 -33.15
C ILE A 47 0.67 -0.12 -33.30
N GLY A 48 0.23 0.70 -32.36
CA GLY A 48 -1.13 1.24 -32.29
C GLY A 48 -2.18 0.30 -31.71
N GLU A 49 -1.83 -0.96 -31.37
CA GLU A 49 -2.73 -1.83 -30.62
C GLU A 49 -2.78 -1.44 -29.13
N HIS A 50 -3.75 -2.01 -28.43
CA HIS A 50 -4.00 -1.67 -27.03
C HIS A 50 -3.66 -2.82 -26.09
N ALA A 51 -3.12 -2.46 -24.93
CA ALA A 51 -3.00 -3.36 -23.78
C ALA A 51 -3.73 -2.77 -22.57
N LEU A 52 -4.11 -3.64 -21.64
CA LEU A 52 -4.68 -3.27 -20.36
C LEU A 52 -3.66 -3.54 -19.25
N ILE A 53 -3.27 -2.48 -18.56
CA ILE A 53 -2.56 -2.58 -17.29
C ILE A 53 -3.59 -2.58 -16.17
N ASN A 54 -3.61 -3.63 -15.36
CA ASN A 54 -4.41 -3.73 -14.16
C ASN A 54 -3.53 -3.53 -12.93
N LEU A 55 -3.77 -2.45 -12.19
CA LEU A 55 -3.16 -2.17 -10.89
C LEU A 55 -4.11 -2.61 -9.79
N GLN A 56 -3.77 -3.73 -9.14
CA GLN A 56 -4.52 -4.29 -8.03
C GLN A 56 -3.92 -3.85 -6.70
N VAL A 57 -4.76 -3.38 -5.80
CA VAL A 57 -4.42 -3.02 -4.43
C VAL A 57 -5.23 -3.88 -3.48
N ILE A 58 -4.57 -4.54 -2.53
CA ILE A 58 -5.21 -5.27 -1.44
C ILE A 58 -4.86 -4.56 -0.15
N ALA A 59 -5.88 -4.08 0.57
CA ALA A 59 -5.72 -3.23 1.75
C ALA A 59 -6.82 -3.51 2.80
N PRO A 60 -6.64 -3.09 4.06
CA PRO A 60 -7.77 -3.00 5.00
C PRO A 60 -8.92 -2.18 4.41
N LYS A 61 -10.17 -2.54 4.69
CA LYS A 61 -11.34 -1.85 4.14
C LYS A 61 -11.40 -0.34 4.44
N ASP A 62 -10.85 0.06 5.59
CA ASP A 62 -10.92 1.43 6.10
C ASP A 62 -9.71 2.29 5.67
N LYS A 63 -8.79 1.73 4.87
CA LYS A 63 -7.65 2.46 4.34
C LYS A 63 -8.04 3.26 3.10
N GLU A 64 -7.64 4.53 3.08
CA GLU A 64 -7.68 5.35 1.88
C GLU A 64 -6.62 4.86 0.90
N ILE A 65 -6.97 4.79 -0.38
CA ILE A 65 -6.08 4.35 -1.47
C ILE A 65 -6.23 5.33 -2.63
N LEU A 66 -5.13 5.96 -3.01
CA LEU A 66 -5.05 6.92 -4.11
C LEU A 66 -4.20 6.34 -5.23
N PHE A 67 -4.83 6.20 -6.39
CA PHE A 67 -4.20 5.72 -7.61
C PHE A 67 -3.51 6.87 -8.37
N PRO A 68 -2.39 6.60 -9.06
CA PRO A 68 -1.76 7.60 -9.90
C PRO A 68 -2.66 7.91 -11.10
N ILE A 69 -2.74 9.19 -11.46
CA ILE A 69 -3.46 9.65 -12.63
C ILE A 69 -2.40 10.08 -13.65
N TYR A 70 -2.38 9.38 -14.78
CA TYR A 70 -1.50 9.68 -15.91
C TYR A 70 -2.27 10.50 -16.94
N GLN A 71 -1.73 11.66 -17.31
CA GLN A 71 -2.35 12.51 -18.32
C GLN A 71 -1.98 12.07 -19.74
N ASP A 72 -0.72 11.67 -19.94
CA ASP A 72 -0.18 11.32 -21.25
C ASP A 72 0.33 9.87 -21.26
N SER A 73 1.40 9.56 -20.52
CA SER A 73 2.07 8.25 -20.57
C SER A 73 2.47 7.74 -19.19
N ILE A 74 2.65 6.41 -19.07
CA ILE A 74 3.20 5.78 -17.84
C ILE A 74 4.73 5.87 -17.85
N VAL A 75 5.32 5.56 -19.01
CA VAL A 75 6.73 5.74 -19.37
C VAL A 75 6.76 6.30 -20.80
N GLY A 76 7.78 7.07 -21.17
CA GLY A 76 7.83 7.67 -22.50
C GLY A 76 7.73 6.62 -23.61
N GLY A 77 6.81 6.81 -24.56
CA GLY A 77 6.51 5.87 -25.64
C GLY A 77 5.34 4.92 -25.37
N LEU A 78 4.90 4.79 -24.11
CA LEU A 78 3.71 4.04 -23.71
C LEU A 78 2.58 4.98 -23.25
N GLU A 79 1.72 5.31 -24.19
CA GLU A 79 0.64 6.28 -24.03
C GLU A 79 -0.57 5.68 -23.29
N VAL A 80 -1.19 6.48 -22.43
CA VAL A 80 -2.42 6.16 -21.69
C VAL A 80 -3.60 6.75 -22.44
N LEU A 81 -4.44 5.87 -22.99
CA LEU A 81 -5.63 6.25 -23.74
C LEU A 81 -6.82 6.52 -22.83
N SER A 82 -6.95 5.77 -21.75
CA SER A 82 -8.01 5.98 -20.76
C SER A 82 -7.67 5.33 -19.43
N ILE A 83 -8.28 5.87 -18.38
CA ILE A 83 -8.21 5.35 -17.02
C ILE A 83 -9.63 4.90 -16.63
N GLY A 84 -9.75 3.63 -16.24
CA GLY A 84 -10.99 3.05 -15.76
C GLY A 84 -11.41 3.62 -14.41
N SER A 85 -12.65 3.36 -14.00
CA SER A 85 -13.06 3.59 -12.62
C SER A 85 -12.55 2.46 -11.72
N PRO A 86 -12.18 2.73 -10.45
CA PRO A 86 -11.76 1.68 -9.54
C PRO A 86 -12.88 0.68 -9.25
N ASP A 87 -12.62 -0.59 -9.51
CA ASP A 87 -13.52 -1.70 -9.17
C ASP A 87 -13.13 -2.28 -7.81
N THR A 88 -14.06 -2.32 -6.86
CA THR A 88 -13.81 -2.65 -5.46
C THR A 88 -14.60 -3.88 -5.03
N THR A 89 -13.92 -4.84 -4.42
CA THR A 89 -14.54 -5.95 -3.68
C THR A 89 -14.09 -5.94 -2.22
N ILE A 90 -14.95 -6.37 -1.30
CA ILE A 90 -14.65 -6.43 0.13
C ILE A 90 -15.00 -7.84 0.64
N THR A 91 -14.01 -8.50 1.25
CA THR A 91 -14.15 -9.83 1.85
C THR A 91 -13.33 -9.86 3.14
N ASP A 92 -13.90 -10.33 4.25
CA ASP A 92 -13.20 -10.49 5.53
C ASP A 92 -12.40 -9.26 6.00
N ASN A 93 -13.02 -8.07 5.91
CA ASN A 93 -12.42 -6.78 6.27
C ASN A 93 -11.22 -6.34 5.39
N VAL A 94 -10.95 -7.09 4.32
CA VAL A 94 -9.97 -6.78 3.27
C VAL A 94 -10.72 -6.22 2.06
N ARG A 95 -10.18 -5.15 1.50
CA ARG A 95 -10.64 -4.51 0.28
C ARG A 95 -9.63 -4.76 -0.84
N THR A 96 -10.13 -5.29 -1.96
CA THR A 96 -9.36 -5.44 -3.19
C THR A 96 -9.89 -4.42 -4.19
N ILE A 97 -8.99 -3.57 -4.72
CA ILE A 97 -9.32 -2.51 -5.66
C ILE A 97 -8.53 -2.74 -6.95
N ASN A 98 -9.20 -2.75 -8.09
CA ASN A 98 -8.56 -2.85 -9.41
C ASN A 98 -8.74 -1.54 -10.17
N MET A 99 -7.63 -0.94 -10.58
CA MET A 99 -7.59 0.23 -11.46
C MET A 99 -7.00 -0.18 -12.80
N LYS A 100 -7.69 0.13 -13.90
CA LYS A 100 -7.28 -0.27 -15.25
C LYS A 100 -6.81 0.94 -16.04
N TYR A 101 -5.67 0.80 -16.70
CA TYR A 101 -5.14 1.77 -17.65
C TYR A 101 -5.12 1.12 -19.03
N LEU A 102 -5.85 1.70 -19.98
CA LEU A 102 -5.77 1.31 -21.38
C LEU A 102 -4.59 2.04 -21.99
N VAL A 103 -3.63 1.30 -22.54
CA VAL A 103 -2.39 1.86 -23.07
C VAL A 103 -2.14 1.43 -24.51
N THR A 104 -1.32 2.20 -25.22
CA THR A 104 -0.84 1.88 -26.58
C THR A 104 0.61 2.35 -26.76
N SER A 105 1.28 1.84 -27.80
CA SER A 105 2.61 2.30 -28.23
C SER A 105 2.61 2.59 -29.73
N PHE A 106 3.38 3.59 -30.15
CA PHE A 106 3.59 3.94 -31.56
C PHE A 106 4.97 3.54 -32.10
N ASP A 107 5.70 2.70 -31.35
CA ASP A 107 6.97 2.11 -31.78
C ASP A 107 7.06 0.62 -31.43
N SER A 108 8.19 0.00 -31.78
CA SER A 108 8.47 -1.42 -31.50
C SER A 108 9.42 -1.62 -30.32
N THR A 109 9.52 -0.67 -29.40
CA THR A 109 10.47 -0.72 -28.28
C THR A 109 9.98 -1.69 -27.21
N LEU A 110 10.90 -2.40 -26.56
CA LEU A 110 10.59 -3.17 -25.35
C LEU A 110 10.57 -2.22 -24.13
N TYR A 111 9.40 -2.09 -23.51
CA TYR A 111 9.20 -1.18 -22.37
C TYR A 111 9.34 -1.93 -21.05
N TYR A 112 10.33 -1.53 -20.24
CA TYR A 112 10.32 -1.86 -18.83
C TYR A 112 9.53 -0.81 -18.06
N ILE A 113 8.40 -1.21 -17.49
CA ILE A 113 7.64 -0.40 -16.54
C ILE A 113 8.18 -0.70 -15.14
N PRO A 114 8.71 0.31 -14.43
CA PRO A 114 9.11 0.15 -13.04
C PRO A 114 7.88 -0.04 -12.14
N PHE A 115 8.03 0.16 -10.84
CA PHE A 115 6.87 0.18 -9.96
C PHE A 115 5.93 1.35 -10.30
N ILE A 116 4.63 1.09 -10.20
CA ILE A 116 3.58 2.10 -10.22
C ILE A 116 3.31 2.51 -8.76
N PRO A 117 3.43 3.81 -8.41
CA PRO A 117 3.22 4.28 -7.05
C PRO A 117 1.73 4.41 -6.72
N VAL A 118 1.31 3.85 -5.59
CA VAL A 118 -0.02 4.03 -5.00
C VAL A 118 0.15 4.67 -3.64
N SER A 119 -0.66 5.65 -3.27
CA SER A 119 -0.58 6.25 -1.93
C SER A 119 -1.68 5.71 -1.01
N ASP A 120 -1.36 5.48 0.26
CA ASP A 120 -2.35 5.17 1.31
C ASP A 120 -2.79 6.41 2.13
N GLY A 121 -2.49 7.61 1.60
CA GLY A 121 -2.68 8.90 2.25
C GLY A 121 -1.52 9.32 3.17
N ILE A 122 -0.65 8.38 3.57
CA ILE A 122 0.49 8.64 4.45
C ILE A 122 1.81 8.35 3.74
N ASP A 123 1.90 7.18 3.09
CA ASP A 123 3.10 6.72 2.40
C ASP A 123 2.79 6.32 0.95
N THR A 124 3.85 6.15 0.16
CA THR A 124 3.80 5.60 -1.19
C THR A 124 4.17 4.13 -1.17
N ILE A 125 3.23 3.31 -1.62
CA ILE A 125 3.36 1.86 -1.75
C ILE A 125 3.67 1.54 -3.21
N LYS A 126 4.70 0.72 -3.41
CA LYS A 126 5.22 0.38 -4.73
C LYS A 126 4.61 -0.93 -5.20
N SER A 127 4.16 -0.99 -6.46
CA SER A 127 3.89 -2.26 -7.13
C SER A 127 5.18 -3.01 -7.49
N ASN A 128 5.05 -4.20 -8.06
CA ASN A 128 6.09 -4.80 -8.90
C ASN A 128 6.33 -3.94 -10.16
N GLY A 129 7.50 -4.11 -10.77
CA GLY A 129 7.74 -3.74 -12.16
C GLY A 129 7.49 -4.91 -13.11
N PHE A 130 7.42 -4.64 -14.40
CA PHE A 130 7.23 -5.62 -15.47
C PHE A 130 7.77 -5.07 -16.80
N GLY A 131 7.99 -5.95 -17.77
CA GLY A 131 8.40 -5.63 -19.13
C GLY A 131 8.25 -6.84 -20.03
#